data_AF-A0A0B1RRJ7-F1
#
_entry.id   AF-A0A0B1RRJ7-F1
#
_cell.length_a   1.000
_cell.length_b   1.000
_cell.length_c   1.000
_cell.angle_alpha   90.00
_cell.angle_beta   90.00
_cell.angle_gamma   90.00
#
_symmetry.space_group_name_H-M   'P 1'
#
loop_
_entity.id
_entity.type
_entity.pdbx_description
1 polymer ?
#
loop_
_entity_poly.entity_id
_entity_poly.type
_entity_poly.pdbx_seq_one_letter_code
_entity_poly.pdbx_strand_id
1 'polypeptide(L)'
;MAQKIFIWGFRDNDLQGISFLDMHYYIHSLVSMRNLAVACDMHDSMSLIRFQEQFKALSVASRDDRTDVPSPMAAQFLVDSNHLAFLMSDEAGNICLFNYMPETQESNGGERLILRGVLNVGTNVNAWLRIKGHTSLFGLSPAEAKLVAQQQTCVWASLDGSIGIVRPISERQFRRLHFLHQCMCNSVGQFAGLNPKASPLHSTSIYILVKDTSEKGIGILC
;
A
#
# COMPACT_ATOMS: atom_id res chain seq x y z
N MET A 1 3.81 17.52 20.49
CA MET A 1 3.04 16.66 21.43
C MET A 1 2.46 15.39 20.77
N ALA A 2 2.84 14.97 19.57
CA ALA A 2 2.31 13.75 18.95
C ALA A 2 3.41 12.73 18.56
N GLN A 3 4.27 12.41 19.53
CA GLN A 3 5.28 11.34 19.44
C GLN A 3 4.78 10.02 20.02
N LYS A 4 3.53 9.94 20.47
CA LYS A 4 2.98 8.75 21.14
C LYS A 4 1.66 8.34 20.50
N ILE A 5 1.52 7.06 20.24
CA ILE A 5 0.25 6.44 19.85
C ILE A 5 -0.36 5.82 21.11
N PHE A 6 -1.63 6.11 21.36
CA PHE A 6 -2.38 5.53 22.47
C PHE A 6 -3.50 4.64 21.94
N ILE A 7 -3.74 3.51 22.59
CA ILE A 7 -4.98 2.75 22.45
C ILE A 7 -5.80 2.92 23.71
N TRP A 8 -7.04 3.35 23.50
CA TRP A 8 -8.02 3.55 24.55
C TRP A 8 -9.13 2.51 24.44
N GLY A 9 -9.54 1.96 25.59
CA GLY A 9 -10.75 1.17 25.71
C GLY A 9 -11.88 2.07 26.17
N PHE A 10 -13.00 2.03 25.45
CA PHE A 10 -14.20 2.76 25.88
C PHE A 10 -15.03 1.86 26.79
N ARG A 11 -15.16 2.25 28.07
CA ARG A 11 -15.94 1.54 29.09
C ARG A 11 -16.57 2.54 30.04
N ASP A 12 -17.82 2.29 30.44
CA ASP A 12 -18.53 3.11 31.42
C ASP A 12 -18.55 4.61 31.09
N ASN A 13 -18.65 4.93 29.79
CA ASN A 13 -18.62 6.29 29.24
C ASN A 13 -17.27 7.03 29.38
N ASP A 14 -16.21 6.33 29.80
CA ASP A 14 -14.85 6.85 29.94
C ASP A 14 -13.86 6.16 28.99
N LEU A 15 -12.81 6.90 28.61
CA LEU A 15 -11.68 6.38 27.85
C LEU A 15 -10.58 5.91 28.80
N GLN A 16 -10.42 4.59 28.92
CA GLN A 16 -9.38 3.97 29.73
C GLN A 16 -8.15 3.68 28.86
N GLY A 17 -6.98 4.21 29.25
CA GLY A 17 -5.73 3.94 28.53
C GLY A 17 -5.34 2.48 28.66
N ILE A 18 -5.24 1.77 27.54
CA ILE A 18 -4.84 0.36 27.51
C ILE A 18 -3.32 0.25 27.35
N SER A 19 -2.79 0.93 26.34
CA SER A 19 -1.37 0.85 25.98
C SER A 19 -0.94 2.10 25.22
N PHE A 20 0.36 2.34 25.18
CA PHE A 20 0.97 3.39 24.40
C PHE A 20 2.20 2.87 23.66
N LEU A 21 2.58 3.56 22.60
CA LEU A 21 3.80 3.31 21.84
C LEU A 21 4.48 4.66 21.57
N ASP A 22 5.76 4.73 21.87
CA ASP A 22 6.59 5.90 21.53
C ASP A 22 7.12 5.74 20.10
N MET A 23 6.94 6.79 19.30
CA MET A 23 7.43 6.93 17.94
C MET A 23 8.45 8.08 17.88
N HIS A 24 9.24 8.17 16.82
CA HIS A 24 10.38 9.09 16.80
C HIS A 24 9.97 10.56 16.58
N TYR A 25 9.14 10.86 15.58
CA TYR A 25 8.82 12.24 15.23
C TYR A 25 7.31 12.52 15.28
N TYR A 26 6.68 12.80 14.14
CA TYR A 26 5.31 13.28 14.08
C TYR A 26 4.48 12.37 13.19
N ILE A 27 3.46 11.76 13.79
CA ILE A 27 2.57 10.84 13.12
C ILE A 27 1.35 11.62 12.67
N HIS A 28 1.20 11.81 11.35
CA HIS A 28 0.07 12.55 10.81
C HIS A 28 -1.06 11.64 10.32
N SER A 29 -0.76 10.39 9.99
CA SER A 29 -1.74 9.42 9.50
C SER A 29 -1.57 8.07 10.19
N LEU A 30 -2.68 7.50 10.64
CA LEU A 30 -2.75 6.18 11.26
C LEU A 30 -3.94 5.42 10.67
N VAL A 31 -3.67 4.28 10.04
CA VAL A 31 -4.70 3.40 9.47
C VAL A 31 -4.62 2.05 10.15
N SER A 32 -5.74 1.56 10.68
CA SER A 32 -5.81 0.26 11.34
C SER A 32 -6.55 -0.79 10.51
N MET A 33 -6.14 -2.04 10.67
CA MET A 33 -6.81 -3.23 10.16
C MET A 33 -6.62 -4.38 11.15
N ARG A 34 -7.72 -4.76 11.82
CA ARG A 34 -7.70 -5.75 12.91
C ARG A 34 -6.68 -5.35 14.00
N ASN A 35 -5.72 -6.22 14.29
CA ASN A 35 -4.66 -6.03 15.27
C ASN A 35 -3.39 -5.40 14.69
N LEU A 36 -3.42 -4.94 13.44
CA LEU A 36 -2.32 -4.24 12.78
C LEU A 36 -2.71 -2.79 12.54
N ALA A 37 -1.74 -1.90 12.58
CA ALA A 37 -1.88 -0.51 12.19
C ALA A 37 -0.66 -0.07 11.40
N VAL A 38 -0.87 0.83 10.45
CA VAL A 38 0.17 1.47 9.68
C VAL A 38 0.19 2.93 10.11
N ALA A 39 1.33 3.38 10.62
CA ALA A 39 1.59 4.77 10.97
C ALA A 39 2.49 5.39 9.91
N CYS A 40 2.12 6.57 9.44
CA CYS A 40 2.99 7.41 8.63
C CYS A 40 3.64 8.45 9.54
N ASP A 41 4.96 8.45 9.56
CA ASP A 41 5.76 9.45 10.26
C ASP A 41 6.33 10.43 9.22
N MET A 42 6.21 11.73 9.47
CA MET A 42 6.65 12.79 8.57
C MET A 42 8.13 12.66 8.14
N HIS A 43 8.98 12.07 8.99
CA HIS A 43 10.40 11.83 8.69
C HIS A 43 10.75 10.36 8.47
N ASP A 44 10.17 9.43 9.24
CA ASP A 44 10.53 8.01 9.20
C ASP A 44 9.59 7.15 8.32
N SER A 45 9.05 7.75 7.26
CA SER A 45 8.24 7.06 6.25
C SER A 45 7.08 6.26 6.87
N MET A 46 7.05 4.94 6.70
CA MET A 46 5.95 4.09 7.19
C MET A 46 6.42 3.05 8.20
N SER A 47 5.66 2.93 9.29
CA SER A 47 5.87 1.92 10.34
C SER A 47 4.65 1.02 10.49
N LEU A 48 4.88 -0.29 10.46
CA LEU A 48 3.89 -1.31 10.77
C LEU A 48 3.89 -1.59 12.27
N ILE A 49 2.74 -1.35 12.88
CA ILE A 49 2.50 -1.52 14.31
C ILE A 49 1.57 -2.73 14.50
N ARG A 50 1.87 -3.52 15.53
CA ARG A 50 1.07 -4.67 15.94
C ARG A 50 0.58 -4.45 17.37
N PHE A 51 -0.71 -4.65 17.56
CA PHE A 51 -1.33 -4.73 18.87
C PHE A 51 -1.43 -6.19 19.32
N GLN A 52 -0.92 -6.48 20.51
CA GLN A 52 -0.97 -7.80 21.11
C GLN A 52 -2.04 -7.82 22.20
N GLU A 53 -3.23 -8.32 21.87
CA GLU A 53 -4.39 -8.31 22.78
C GLU A 53 -4.11 -9.01 24.11
N GLN A 54 -3.39 -10.13 24.09
CA GLN A 54 -3.06 -10.92 25.28
C GLN A 54 -2.23 -10.12 26.29
N PHE A 55 -1.26 -9.34 25.80
CA PHE A 55 -0.35 -8.55 26.63
C PHE A 55 -0.79 -7.11 26.80
N LYS A 56 -1.88 -6.71 26.12
CA LYS A 56 -2.33 -5.30 26.02
C LYS A 56 -1.15 -4.37 25.67
N ALA A 57 -0.34 -4.79 24.71
CA ALA A 57 0.90 -4.09 24.36
C ALA A 57 0.92 -3.72 22.87
N LEU A 58 1.46 -2.53 22.59
CA LEU A 58 1.77 -2.10 21.23
C LEU A 58 3.27 -2.29 20.97
N SER A 59 3.59 -2.75 19.78
CA SER A 59 4.96 -2.93 19.33
C SER A 59 5.07 -2.59 17.85
N VAL A 60 6.17 -1.94 17.44
CA VAL A 60 6.53 -1.84 16.02
C VAL A 60 6.94 -3.23 15.55
N ALA A 61 6.24 -3.76 14.55
CA ALA A 61 6.54 -5.06 13.95
C ALA A 61 7.57 -4.93 12.83
N SER A 62 7.51 -3.85 12.06
CA SER A 62 8.41 -3.59 10.94
C SER A 62 8.38 -2.11 10.57
N ARG A 63 9.46 -1.58 9.97
CA ARG A 63 9.53 -0.18 9.53
C ARG A 63 10.30 -0.04 8.22
N ASP A 64 10.12 1.07 7.52
CA ASP A 64 11.00 1.43 6.40
C ASP A 64 12.24 2.16 6.90
N ASP A 65 13.42 1.53 6.75
CA ASP A 65 14.71 2.08 7.23
C ASP A 65 15.43 2.97 6.21
N ARG A 66 14.79 3.32 5.09
CA ARG A 66 15.40 4.19 4.08
C ARG A 66 15.47 5.62 4.60
N THR A 67 16.65 6.24 4.52
CA THR A 67 16.91 7.59 5.04
C THR A 67 16.53 8.70 4.06
N ASP A 68 16.59 8.44 2.75
CA ASP A 68 16.43 9.45 1.71
C ASP A 68 15.07 9.32 1.00
N VAL A 69 13.99 9.24 1.79
CA VAL A 69 12.63 9.10 1.26
C VAL A 69 11.86 10.41 1.44
N PRO A 70 11.10 10.87 0.42
CA PRO A 70 10.20 12.01 0.60
C PRO A 70 9.17 11.72 1.71
N SER A 71 8.68 12.79 2.35
CA SER A 71 7.72 12.67 3.44
C SER A 71 6.46 11.91 2.98
N PRO A 72 5.97 10.95 3.77
CA PRO A 72 4.76 10.20 3.44
C PRO A 72 3.53 11.09 3.52
N MET A 73 2.63 10.97 2.55
CA MET A 73 1.35 11.68 2.51
C MET A 73 0.23 10.86 3.13
N ALA A 74 -0.03 9.66 2.61
CA ALA A 74 -1.06 8.78 3.15
C ALA A 74 -0.70 7.32 2.90
N ALA A 75 -1.19 6.41 3.73
CA ALA A 75 -0.96 4.98 3.55
C ALA A 75 -2.25 4.17 3.61
N GLN A 76 -2.21 2.97 3.05
CA GLN A 76 -3.36 2.08 2.99
C GLN A 76 -2.95 0.61 2.88
N PHE A 77 -3.73 -0.28 3.50
CA PHE A 77 -3.58 -1.72 3.29
C PHE A 77 -4.05 -2.14 1.89
N LEU A 78 -3.30 -2.99 1.21
CA LEU A 78 -3.72 -3.66 -0.02
C LEU A 78 -3.95 -5.14 0.30
N VAL A 79 -5.19 -5.60 0.16
CA VAL A 79 -5.59 -6.95 0.54
C VAL A 79 -5.87 -7.77 -0.71
N ASP A 80 -5.13 -8.85 -0.87
CA ASP A 80 -5.31 -9.82 -1.95
C ASP A 80 -5.49 -11.23 -1.39
N SER A 81 -6.74 -11.62 -1.13
CA SER A 81 -7.08 -12.93 -0.59
C SER A 81 -6.29 -13.28 0.68
N ASN A 82 -5.15 -13.98 0.55
CA ASN A 82 -4.28 -14.39 1.63
C ASN A 82 -3.03 -13.51 1.82
N HIS A 83 -2.78 -12.59 0.89
CA HIS A 83 -1.63 -11.69 0.94
C HIS A 83 -2.05 -10.29 1.38
N LEU A 84 -1.18 -9.67 2.16
CA LEU A 84 -1.32 -8.30 2.64
C LEU A 84 -0.09 -7.51 2.20
N ALA A 85 -0.34 -6.38 1.55
CA ALA A 85 0.67 -5.38 1.25
C ALA A 85 0.26 -4.03 1.83
N PHE A 86 1.17 -3.08 1.77
CA PHE A 86 0.98 -1.72 2.24
C PHE A 86 1.32 -0.76 1.12
N LEU A 87 0.42 0.17 0.84
CA LEU A 87 0.60 1.26 -0.08
C LEU A 87 0.92 2.51 0.72
N MET A 88 1.83 3.32 0.22
CA MET A 88 2.15 4.63 0.77
C MET A 88 2.32 5.60 -0.39
N SER A 89 1.63 6.73 -0.33
CA SER A 89 1.91 7.88 -1.18
C SER A 89 2.94 8.79 -0.51
N ASP A 90 3.77 9.43 -1.32
CA ASP A 90 4.76 10.41 -0.86
C ASP A 90 4.49 11.82 -1.42
N GLU A 91 5.24 12.81 -0.92
CA GLU A 91 5.12 14.20 -1.37
C GLU A 91 5.64 14.42 -2.81
N ALA A 92 6.44 13.50 -3.35
CA ALA A 92 6.95 13.56 -4.72
C ALA A 92 5.97 12.96 -5.75
N GLY A 93 4.75 12.59 -5.33
CA GLY A 93 3.73 12.02 -6.20
C GLY A 93 3.95 10.55 -6.54
N ASN A 94 4.79 9.85 -5.80
CA ASN A 94 4.98 8.41 -5.91
C ASN A 94 4.02 7.64 -4.99
N ILE A 95 3.62 6.46 -5.45
CA ILE A 95 2.96 5.41 -4.69
C ILE A 95 3.96 4.26 -4.56
N CYS A 96 4.39 4.00 -3.34
CA CYS A 96 5.27 2.91 -2.97
C CYS A 96 4.47 1.71 -2.44
N LEU A 97 4.85 0.51 -2.85
CA LEU A 97 4.28 -0.76 -2.38
C LEU A 97 5.28 -1.49 -1.50
N PHE A 98 4.85 -1.87 -0.31
CA PHE A 98 5.65 -2.59 0.67
C PHE A 98 5.00 -3.92 1.04
N ASN A 99 5.87 -4.87 1.39
CA ASN A 99 5.47 -6.10 2.05
C ASN A 99 6.24 -6.32 3.34
N TYR A 100 5.59 -7.08 4.22
CA TYR A 100 6.21 -7.70 5.36
C TYR A 100 6.55 -9.15 5.04
N MET A 101 7.84 -9.50 4.97
CA MET A 101 8.32 -10.85 4.64
C MET A 101 9.50 -11.27 5.53
N PRO A 102 9.25 -11.73 6.76
CA PRO A 102 10.31 -12.02 7.74
C PRO A 102 11.25 -13.14 7.32
N GLU A 103 10.83 -14.02 6.40
CA GLU A 103 11.65 -15.13 5.90
C GLU A 103 12.80 -14.70 4.98
N THR A 104 12.71 -13.49 4.42
CA THR A 104 13.71 -13.00 3.48
C THR A 104 14.83 -12.26 4.22
N GLN A 105 16.07 -12.47 3.79
CA GLN A 105 17.24 -11.80 4.40
C GLN A 105 17.17 -10.27 4.29
N GLU A 106 16.55 -9.74 3.23
CA GLU A 106 16.36 -8.30 3.03
C GLU A 106 15.55 -7.62 4.15
N SER A 107 14.68 -8.39 4.83
CA SER A 107 13.83 -7.89 5.92
C SER A 107 14.52 -7.81 7.27
N ASN A 108 15.79 -8.24 7.39
CA ASN A 108 16.49 -8.38 8.67
C ASN A 108 15.66 -9.16 9.71
N GLY A 109 15.08 -10.30 9.32
CA GLY A 109 14.23 -11.11 10.20
C GLY A 109 12.84 -10.53 10.46
N GLY A 110 12.39 -9.56 9.64
CA GLY A 110 11.08 -8.93 9.72
C GLY A 110 11.11 -7.48 10.21
N GLU A 111 12.21 -7.02 10.79
CA GLU A 111 12.31 -5.64 11.30
C GLU A 111 12.16 -4.58 10.20
N ARG A 112 12.55 -4.92 8.96
CA ARG A 112 12.51 -4.02 7.81
C ARG A 112 11.41 -4.38 6.82
N LEU A 113 10.62 -3.37 6.44
CA LEU A 113 9.65 -3.46 5.35
C LEU A 113 10.37 -3.48 4.02
N ILE A 114 9.95 -4.38 3.14
CA ILE A 114 10.57 -4.53 1.82
C ILE A 114 9.79 -3.67 0.85
N LEU A 115 10.48 -2.68 0.26
CA LEU A 115 9.96 -1.98 -0.89
C LEU A 115 9.96 -2.92 -2.08
N ARG A 116 8.79 -3.08 -2.66
CA ARG A 116 8.55 -4.02 -3.73
C ARG A 116 8.27 -3.35 -5.05
N GLY A 117 8.05 -2.04 -5.02
CA GLY A 117 7.63 -1.32 -6.18
C GLY A 117 7.35 0.15 -5.91
N VAL A 118 7.55 0.97 -6.93
CA VAL A 118 7.24 2.40 -6.91
C VAL A 118 6.54 2.74 -8.22
N LEU A 119 5.44 3.48 -8.14
CA LEU A 119 4.74 4.06 -9.27
C LEU A 119 4.72 5.57 -9.09
N ASN A 120 5.13 6.35 -10.09
CA ASN A 120 4.93 7.79 -10.05
C ASN A 120 3.60 8.15 -10.74
N VAL A 121 2.68 8.79 -9.99
CA VAL A 121 1.36 9.23 -10.50
C VAL A 121 1.43 10.68 -11.01
N GLY A 122 2.49 11.41 -10.66
CA GLY A 122 2.71 12.80 -11.03
C GLY A 122 1.93 13.81 -10.18
N THR A 123 1.17 13.34 -9.18
CA THR A 123 0.35 14.19 -8.31
C THR A 123 0.29 13.62 -6.89
N ASN A 124 0.05 14.47 -5.90
CA ASN A 124 0.12 14.09 -4.49
C ASN A 124 -1.19 13.42 -4.04
N VAL A 125 -1.12 12.12 -3.75
CA VAL A 125 -2.24 11.34 -3.22
C VAL A 125 -2.38 11.56 -1.72
N ASN A 126 -3.51 12.11 -1.29
CA ASN A 126 -3.78 12.44 0.11
C ASN A 126 -4.84 11.51 0.75
N ALA A 127 -5.70 10.89 -0.06
CA ALA A 127 -6.77 10.05 0.46
C ALA A 127 -6.79 8.68 -0.22
N TRP A 128 -7.02 7.65 0.61
CA TRP A 128 -7.16 6.26 0.19
C TRP A 128 -8.48 5.68 0.68
N LEU A 129 -9.15 4.92 -0.19
CA LEU A 129 -10.40 4.23 0.11
C LEU A 129 -10.30 2.77 -0.34
N ARG A 130 -10.54 1.83 0.57
CA ARG A 130 -10.64 0.40 0.23
C ARG A 130 -12.07 0.03 -0.10
N ILE A 131 -12.27 -0.55 -1.27
CA ILE A 131 -13.57 -1.04 -1.75
C ILE A 131 -13.45 -2.55 -1.99
N LYS A 132 -14.42 -3.32 -1.48
CA LYS A 132 -14.49 -4.76 -1.76
C LYS A 132 -14.82 -4.99 -3.24
N GLY A 133 -14.18 -5.97 -3.86
CA GLY A 133 -14.44 -6.32 -5.26
C GLY A 133 -15.91 -6.62 -5.50
N HIS A 134 -16.53 -5.93 -6.45
CA HIS A 134 -17.91 -6.20 -6.86
C HIS A 134 -17.90 -7.35 -7.87
N THR A 135 -18.52 -8.47 -7.53
CA THR A 135 -18.56 -9.69 -8.35
C THR A 135 -19.70 -9.70 -9.36
N SER A 136 -20.63 -8.73 -9.30
CA SER A 136 -21.88 -8.81 -10.09
C SER A 136 -21.72 -8.54 -11.59
N LEU A 137 -20.65 -7.84 -12.01
CA LEU A 137 -20.48 -7.41 -13.41
C LEU A 137 -19.68 -8.41 -14.24
N PHE A 138 -19.05 -9.39 -13.59
CA PHE A 138 -18.29 -10.42 -14.26
C PHE A 138 -19.12 -11.71 -14.19
N GLY A 139 -19.44 -12.31 -15.35
CA GLY A 139 -20.10 -13.61 -15.44
C GLY A 139 -19.17 -14.75 -15.00
N LEU A 140 -18.68 -14.67 -13.76
CA LEU A 140 -17.68 -15.55 -13.18
C LEU A 140 -18.35 -16.78 -12.59
N SER A 141 -17.59 -17.89 -12.61
CA SER A 141 -17.98 -19.08 -11.89
C SER A 141 -18.06 -18.81 -10.36
N PRO A 142 -18.84 -19.59 -9.60
CA PRO A 142 -19.00 -19.38 -8.14
C PRO A 142 -17.67 -19.42 -7.36
N ALA A 143 -16.69 -20.18 -7.83
CA ALA A 143 -15.37 -20.29 -7.22
C ALA A 143 -14.53 -19.01 -7.45
N GLU A 144 -14.56 -18.47 -8.67
CA GLU A 144 -13.86 -17.22 -9.03
C GLU A 144 -14.52 -16.00 -8.35
N ALA A 145 -15.85 -16.01 -8.22
CA ALA A 145 -16.58 -14.97 -7.48
C ALA A 145 -16.11 -14.89 -6.02
N LYS A 146 -15.85 -16.03 -5.37
CA LYS A 146 -15.35 -16.04 -3.98
C LYS A 146 -13.94 -15.45 -3.87
N LEU A 147 -13.07 -15.74 -4.82
CA LEU A 147 -11.72 -15.17 -4.88
C LEU A 147 -11.76 -13.65 -5.08
N VAL A 148 -12.56 -13.19 -6.04
CA VAL A 148 -12.72 -11.76 -6.38
C VAL A 148 -13.37 -10.97 -5.24
N ALA A 149 -14.28 -11.58 -4.47
CA ALA A 149 -14.89 -10.96 -3.30
C ALA A 149 -13.90 -10.74 -2.14
N GLN A 150 -12.84 -11.56 -2.06
CA GLN A 150 -11.79 -11.42 -1.06
C GLN A 150 -10.70 -10.41 -1.46
N GLN A 151 -10.67 -10.02 -2.73
CA GLN A 151 -9.80 -8.95 -3.22
C GLN A 151 -10.40 -7.57 -2.92
N GLN A 152 -9.57 -6.67 -2.40
CA GLN A 152 -9.94 -5.29 -2.19
C GLN A 152 -9.23 -4.40 -3.21
N THR A 153 -9.98 -3.46 -3.79
CA THR A 153 -9.44 -2.42 -4.65
C THR A 153 -9.21 -1.17 -3.80
N CYS A 154 -8.03 -0.59 -3.89
CA CYS A 154 -7.70 0.67 -3.24
C CYS A 154 -7.92 1.79 -4.25
N VAL A 155 -8.90 2.64 -4.00
CA VAL A 155 -9.12 3.89 -4.72
C VAL A 155 -8.29 4.98 -4.05
N TRP A 156 -7.64 5.81 -4.84
CA TRP A 156 -6.92 6.98 -4.35
C TRP A 156 -7.50 8.25 -4.96
N ALA A 157 -7.42 9.34 -4.19
CA ALA A 157 -7.76 10.67 -4.65
C ALA A 157 -6.57 11.61 -4.41
N SER A 158 -6.26 12.40 -5.43
CA SER A 158 -5.15 13.35 -5.45
C SER A 158 -5.60 14.77 -5.13
N LEU A 159 -4.65 15.63 -4.76
CA LEU A 159 -4.89 17.06 -4.52
C LEU A 159 -5.38 17.81 -5.77
N ASP A 160 -4.99 17.34 -6.96
CA ASP A 160 -5.41 17.95 -8.24
C ASP A 160 -6.80 17.49 -8.71
N GLY A 161 -7.53 16.74 -7.87
CA GLY A 161 -8.86 16.22 -8.19
C GLY A 161 -8.87 14.96 -9.06
N SER A 162 -7.70 14.42 -9.44
CA SER A 162 -7.62 13.13 -10.12
C SER A 162 -7.95 11.99 -9.16
N ILE A 163 -8.65 10.98 -9.68
CA ILE A 163 -9.01 9.76 -8.95
C ILE A 163 -8.47 8.58 -9.74
N GLY A 164 -7.94 7.59 -9.04
CA GLY A 164 -7.52 6.34 -9.67
C GLY A 164 -7.64 5.15 -8.74
N ILE A 165 -7.25 3.99 -9.27
CA ILE A 165 -7.42 2.72 -8.58
C ILE A 165 -6.15 1.88 -8.61
N VAL A 166 -5.97 1.10 -7.56
CA VAL A 166 -4.92 0.12 -7.36
C VAL A 166 -5.61 -1.19 -7.04
N ARG A 167 -5.41 -2.20 -7.89
CA ARG A 167 -6.05 -3.50 -7.74
C ARG A 167 -5.03 -4.62 -7.91
N PRO A 168 -4.96 -5.57 -6.97
CA PRO A 168 -4.12 -6.73 -7.14
C PRO A 168 -4.57 -7.57 -8.35
N ILE A 169 -3.61 -8.02 -9.16
CA ILE A 169 -3.84 -8.89 -10.32
C ILE A 169 -2.95 -10.12 -10.25
N SER A 170 -3.34 -11.19 -10.92
CA SER A 170 -2.52 -12.40 -11.01
C SER A 170 -1.30 -12.19 -11.92
N GLU A 171 -0.24 -12.96 -11.68
CA GLU A 171 1.00 -12.86 -12.46
C GLU A 171 0.77 -13.16 -13.96
N ARG A 172 -0.12 -14.10 -14.28
CA ARG A 172 -0.47 -14.42 -15.67
C ARG A 172 -1.11 -13.21 -16.37
N GLN A 173 -2.00 -12.50 -15.69
CA GLN A 173 -2.62 -11.28 -16.23
C GLN A 173 -1.57 -10.17 -16.34
N PHE A 174 -0.70 -10.04 -15.34
CA PHE A 174 0.40 -9.09 -15.37
C PHE A 174 1.31 -9.29 -16.58
N ARG A 175 1.87 -10.49 -16.81
CA ARG A 175 2.79 -10.72 -17.93
C ARG A 175 2.17 -10.37 -19.28
N ARG A 176 0.86 -10.63 -19.44
CA ARG A 176 0.10 -10.26 -20.64
C ARG A 176 -0.06 -8.74 -20.76
N LEU A 177 -0.45 -8.06 -19.68
CA LEU A 177 -0.64 -6.61 -19.68
C LEU A 177 0.68 -5.84 -19.79
N HIS A 178 1.75 -6.35 -19.19
CA HIS A 178 3.08 -5.76 -19.29
C HIS A 178 3.65 -5.89 -20.69
N PHE A 179 3.51 -7.07 -21.32
CA PHE A 179 3.87 -7.23 -22.72
C PHE A 179 3.05 -6.30 -23.62
N LEU A 180 1.74 -6.19 -23.38
CA LEU A 180 0.89 -5.25 -24.11
C LEU A 180 1.33 -3.80 -23.89
N HIS A 181 1.62 -3.40 -22.66
CA HIS A 181 2.12 -2.06 -22.32
C HIS A 181 3.41 -1.76 -23.06
N GLN A 182 4.38 -2.69 -23.06
CA GLN A 182 5.63 -2.56 -23.81
C GLN A 182 5.40 -2.32 -25.30
N CYS A 183 4.48 -3.07 -25.91
CA CYS A 183 4.10 -2.89 -27.30
C CYS A 183 3.43 -1.53 -27.53
N MET A 184 2.54 -1.09 -26.64
CA MET A 184 1.88 0.21 -26.75
C MET A 184 2.86 1.38 -26.61
N CYS A 185 3.83 1.31 -25.70
CA CYS A 185 4.85 2.36 -25.56
C CYS A 185 5.67 2.57 -26.83
N ASN A 186 5.92 1.50 -27.60
CA ASN A 186 6.72 1.57 -28.82
C ASN A 186 5.88 1.92 -30.06
N SER A 187 4.62 1.49 -30.09
CA SER A 187 3.76 1.62 -31.28
C SER A 187 2.86 2.85 -31.26
N VAL A 188 2.52 3.39 -30.08
CA VAL A 188 1.62 4.55 -29.94
C VAL A 188 2.45 5.82 -29.78
N GLY A 189 2.24 6.77 -30.68
CA GLY A 189 2.84 8.10 -30.60
C GLY A 189 2.37 8.85 -29.35
N GLN A 190 3.32 9.32 -28.54
CA GLN A 190 3.05 9.98 -27.28
C GLN A 190 2.99 11.48 -27.47
N PHE A 191 2.10 12.15 -26.72
CA PHE A 191 2.04 13.60 -26.74
C PHE A 191 3.39 14.20 -26.28
N ALA A 192 3.85 15.22 -27.00
CA ALA A 192 5.14 15.86 -26.80
C ALA A 192 6.38 14.93 -26.88
N GLY A 193 6.25 13.72 -27.46
CA GLY A 193 7.38 12.78 -27.60
C GLY A 193 7.89 12.23 -26.26
N LEU A 194 7.10 12.36 -25.19
CA LEU A 194 7.48 11.88 -23.87
C LEU A 194 7.50 10.35 -23.84
N ASN A 195 8.53 9.78 -23.22
CA ASN A 195 8.57 8.34 -22.99
C ASN A 195 7.68 8.00 -21.78
N PRO A 196 6.61 7.21 -21.92
CA PRO A 196 5.70 6.87 -20.82
C PRO A 196 6.37 6.06 -19.71
N LYS A 197 7.53 5.42 -19.99
CA LYS A 197 8.31 4.72 -18.96
C LYS A 197 9.16 5.66 -18.11
N ALA A 198 9.60 6.77 -18.70
CA ALA A 198 10.45 7.76 -18.04
C ALA A 198 9.65 8.94 -17.51
N SER A 199 8.44 9.15 -18.05
CA SER A 199 7.61 10.29 -17.76
C SER A 199 6.64 9.99 -16.61
N PRO A 200 6.65 10.80 -15.55
CA PRO A 200 5.62 10.73 -14.49
C PRO A 200 4.25 11.27 -14.93
N LEU A 201 4.12 11.83 -16.14
CA LEU A 201 2.95 12.63 -16.58
C LEU A 201 1.79 11.83 -17.21
N HIS A 202 1.90 10.51 -17.41
CA HIS A 202 0.82 9.73 -18.03
C HIS A 202 -0.01 8.98 -16.98
N SER A 203 -0.87 9.74 -16.29
CA SER A 203 -1.89 9.22 -15.38
C SER A 203 -3.09 8.69 -16.18
N THR A 204 -2.93 7.52 -16.79
CA THR A 204 -4.06 6.79 -17.39
C THR A 204 -4.09 5.39 -16.79
N SER A 205 -4.91 5.23 -15.73
CA SER A 205 -5.34 3.95 -15.15
C SER A 205 -4.27 2.85 -15.14
N ILE A 206 -3.19 3.08 -14.40
CA ILE A 206 -2.10 2.12 -14.30
C ILE A 206 -2.41 1.11 -13.19
N TYR A 207 -2.65 -0.14 -13.59
CA TYR A 207 -2.89 -1.28 -12.72
C TYR A 207 -1.64 -1.56 -11.86
N ILE A 208 -1.71 -1.27 -10.56
CA ILE A 208 -0.64 -1.65 -9.62
C ILE A 208 -0.74 -3.14 -9.29
N LEU A 209 0.39 -3.82 -9.44
CA LEU A 209 0.54 -5.25 -9.58
C LEU A 209 0.64 -5.99 -8.25
N VAL A 210 0.14 -7.23 -8.25
CA VAL A 210 0.57 -8.26 -7.30
C VAL A 210 1.43 -9.29 -8.03
N LYS A 211 2.64 -9.49 -7.53
CA LYS A 211 3.47 -10.64 -7.89
C LYS A 211 3.03 -11.80 -7.01
N ASP A 212 2.43 -12.80 -7.63
CA ASP A 212 2.22 -14.10 -7.01
C ASP A 212 3.12 -15.09 -7.75
N THR A 213 4.26 -15.42 -7.13
CA THR A 213 5.08 -16.57 -7.48
C THR A 213 5.84 -16.99 -6.24
N SER A 214 5.44 -18.14 -5.69
CA SER A 214 6.25 -19.02 -4.84
C SER A 214 7.14 -18.29 -3.81
N GLU A 215 6.67 -18.19 -2.57
CA GLU A 215 7.44 -17.85 -1.37
C GLU A 215 8.13 -16.46 -1.34
N LYS A 216 8.06 -15.64 -2.41
CA LYS A 216 8.86 -14.40 -2.51
C LYS A 216 8.09 -13.19 -3.04
N GLY A 217 6.98 -12.84 -2.38
CA GLY A 217 6.49 -11.46 -2.24
C GLY A 217 5.81 -10.79 -3.44
N ILE A 218 4.89 -9.88 -3.13
CA ILE A 218 4.21 -8.92 -4.02
C ILE A 218 5.20 -7.89 -4.55
N GLY A 219 5.30 -7.60 -5.86
CA GLY A 219 6.27 -6.70 -6.52
C GLY A 219 5.63 -5.79 -7.58
N ILE A 220 6.06 -4.53 -7.72
CA ILE A 220 5.77 -3.68 -8.90
C ILE A 220 7.01 -3.69 -9.79
N LEU A 221 6.80 -4.00 -11.07
CA LEU A 221 7.79 -3.84 -12.13
C LEU A 221 7.28 -2.73 -13.05
N CYS A 222 8.05 -1.64 -13.17
CA CYS A 222 7.84 -0.57 -14.15
C CYS A 222 8.30 -1.03 -15.54
#